data_AF-A0A445E2J9-F1
#
_entry.id   AF-A0A445E2J9-F1
#
_cell.length_a   1.000
_cell.length_b   1.000
_cell.length_c   1.000
_cell.angle_alpha   90.00
_cell.angle_beta   90.00
_cell.angle_gamma   90.00
#
_symmetry.space_group_name_H-M   'P 1'
#
loop_
_entity.id
_entity.type
_entity.pdbx_description
1 polymer ?
#
loop_
_entity_poly.entity_id
_entity_poly.type
_entity_poly.pdbx_seq_one_letter_code
_entity_poly.pdbx_strand_id
1 'polypeptide(L)'
;MASTAEAAREFLKIHEISFSDPSNTQIVAAESLSYGFKDFVFVPYGSYWKLMKKVCMLELLGGKMLHQLLHVRQQERKRFLSDLAKKGLAGEAVDIGAELMMLTNNVILMMTMRQKSCSERGGEAEALRKVEEDTVELSGKFNVSDFLWFMKGVDFPQIFLMMSRGNAHFVLL
;
A
#
# COMPACT_ATOMS: atom_id res chain seq x y z
N MET A 1 17.14 3.67 -15.08
CA MET A 1 16.28 2.46 -15.08
C MET A 1 17.16 1.24 -15.08
N ALA A 2 16.84 0.22 -14.28
CA ALA A 2 17.57 -1.04 -14.23
C ALA A 2 16.78 -2.09 -15.02
N SER A 3 17.27 -2.51 -16.18
CA SER A 3 16.58 -3.45 -17.08
C SER A 3 17.30 -4.78 -17.26
N THR A 4 18.41 -5.01 -16.54
CA THR A 4 19.14 -6.27 -16.51
C THR A 4 19.30 -6.77 -15.07
N ALA A 5 19.53 -8.07 -14.91
CA ALA A 5 19.73 -8.67 -13.58
C ALA A 5 20.99 -8.10 -12.90
N GLU A 6 22.05 -7.85 -13.69
CA GLU A 6 23.29 -7.23 -13.24
C GLU A 6 23.05 -5.82 -12.75
N ALA A 7 22.33 -5.00 -13.53
CA ALA A 7 21.99 -3.64 -13.12
C ALA A 7 21.12 -3.64 -11.86
N ALA A 8 20.10 -4.50 -11.79
CA ALA A 8 19.25 -4.61 -10.60
C ALA A 8 20.06 -5.03 -9.35
N ARG A 9 21.04 -5.93 -9.49
CA ARG A 9 21.95 -6.31 -8.41
C ARG A 9 22.80 -5.12 -7.95
N GLU A 10 23.31 -4.33 -8.88
CA GLU A 10 24.12 -3.14 -8.58
C GLU A 10 23.30 -2.16 -7.72
N PHE A 11 22.07 -1.85 -8.13
CA PHE A 11 21.21 -0.91 -7.42
C PHE A 11 20.68 -1.45 -6.08
N LEU A 12 20.16 -2.69 -6.07
CA LEU A 12 19.40 -3.22 -4.92
C LEU A 12 20.26 -3.94 -3.89
N LYS A 13 21.52 -4.27 -4.18
CA LYS A 13 22.42 -4.94 -3.22
C LYS A 13 23.69 -4.16 -2.96
N ILE A 14 24.37 -3.70 -4.00
CA ILE A 14 25.68 -3.07 -3.85
C ILE A 14 25.52 -1.61 -3.39
N HIS A 15 24.58 -0.89 -4.01
CA HIS A 15 24.28 0.51 -3.71
C HIS A 15 22.91 0.71 -3.05
N GLU A 16 22.42 -0.29 -2.30
CA GLU A 16 21.05 -0.30 -1.77
C GLU A 16 20.68 0.98 -1.01
N ILE A 17 21.59 1.52 -0.20
CA ILE A 17 21.33 2.69 0.64
C ILE A 17 21.14 3.94 -0.21
N SER A 18 21.99 4.13 -1.22
CA SER A 18 21.94 5.31 -2.09
C SER A 18 20.65 5.37 -2.92
N PHE A 19 20.11 4.22 -3.30
CA PHE A 19 18.93 4.14 -4.18
C PHE A 19 17.62 3.86 -3.46
N SER A 20 17.66 3.31 -2.26
CA SER A 20 16.46 2.96 -1.51
C SER A 20 16.04 4.04 -0.51
N ASP A 21 16.86 5.08 -0.29
CA ASP A 21 16.52 6.16 0.63
C ASP A 21 15.34 6.99 0.09
N PRO A 22 14.16 6.95 0.75
CA PRO A 22 12.99 7.70 0.32
C PRO A 22 13.20 9.21 0.32
N SER A 23 14.19 9.73 1.07
CA SER A 23 14.53 11.16 1.04
C SER A 23 14.97 11.65 -0.34
N ASN A 24 15.47 10.74 -1.19
CA ASN A 24 15.87 11.02 -2.56
C ASN A 24 14.69 11.14 -3.54
N THR A 25 13.47 10.73 -3.13
CA THR A 25 12.27 10.78 -3.96
C THR A 25 11.06 11.24 -3.14
N GLN A 26 10.81 12.55 -3.13
CA GLN A 26 9.64 13.12 -2.43
C GLN A 26 8.42 13.15 -3.34
N ILE A 27 7.61 12.10 -3.27
CA ILE A 27 6.34 11.96 -3.99
C ILE A 27 5.20 12.49 -3.11
N VAL A 28 4.34 13.36 -3.63
CA VAL A 28 3.23 13.97 -2.86
C VAL A 28 2.23 12.94 -2.34
N ALA A 29 1.94 11.89 -3.13
CA ALA A 29 1.08 10.79 -2.69
C ALA A 29 1.67 10.07 -1.47
N ALA A 30 2.99 9.86 -1.46
CA ALA A 30 3.68 9.25 -0.33
C ALA A 30 3.56 10.15 0.91
N GLU A 31 3.76 11.46 0.80
CA GLU A 31 3.61 12.38 1.94
C GLU A 31 2.22 12.25 2.62
N SER A 32 1.17 12.19 1.80
CA SER A 32 -0.21 12.10 2.24
C SER A 32 -0.53 10.75 2.89
N LEU A 33 -0.03 9.65 2.32
CA LEU A 33 -0.29 8.29 2.81
C LEU A 33 0.58 7.90 4.01
N SER A 34 1.75 8.53 4.16
CA SER A 34 2.80 8.10 5.10
C SER A 34 2.93 8.95 6.36
N TYR A 35 1.88 9.69 6.71
CA TYR A 35 1.89 10.62 7.85
C TYR A 35 3.05 11.62 7.76
N GLY A 36 3.32 12.14 6.56
CA GLY A 36 4.46 13.02 6.30
C GLY A 36 5.80 12.31 6.37
N PHE A 37 5.93 11.16 5.70
CA PHE A 37 7.15 10.35 5.61
C PHE A 37 7.62 9.74 6.94
N LYS A 38 6.68 9.47 7.85
CA LYS A 38 6.96 8.88 9.17
C LYS A 38 6.59 7.41 9.27
N ASP A 39 5.88 6.87 8.28
CA ASP A 39 5.64 5.44 8.20
C ASP A 39 6.93 4.66 7.89
N PHE A 40 6.88 3.35 8.11
CA PHE A 40 8.05 2.49 7.91
C PHE A 40 8.50 2.38 6.44
N VAL A 41 7.60 2.56 5.48
CA VAL A 41 7.86 2.39 4.04
C VAL A 41 8.62 3.58 3.48
N PHE A 42 8.27 4.80 3.90
CA PHE A 42 8.78 6.04 3.34
C PHE A 42 9.67 6.86 4.29
N VAL A 43 9.92 6.39 5.51
CA VAL A 43 10.89 7.05 6.41
C VAL A 43 12.31 6.94 5.83
N PRO A 44 13.11 8.03 5.87
CA PRO A 44 14.52 8.02 5.46
C PRO A 44 15.33 6.93 6.16
N TYR A 45 16.37 6.44 5.48
CA TYR A 45 17.23 5.40 6.03
C TYR A 45 17.90 5.86 7.33
N GLY A 46 17.77 5.06 8.38
CA GLY A 46 18.27 5.42 9.70
C GLY A 46 18.15 4.30 10.73
N SER A 47 18.48 4.60 11.98
CA SER A 47 18.36 3.66 13.11
C SER A 47 16.93 3.17 13.29
N TYR A 48 15.94 4.07 13.16
CA TYR A 48 14.52 3.74 13.23
C TYR A 48 14.09 2.77 12.13
N TRP A 49 14.41 3.07 10.87
CA TRP A 49 14.10 2.19 9.73
C TRP A 49 14.72 0.80 9.92
N LYS A 50 15.99 0.73 10.33
CA LYS A 50 16.69 -0.55 10.58
C LYS A 50 16.01 -1.36 11.69
N LEU A 51 15.61 -0.69 12.77
CA LEU A 51 14.88 -1.31 13.87
C LEU A 51 13.54 -1.89 13.40
N MET A 52 12.74 -1.08 12.71
CA MET A 52 11.42 -1.50 12.25
C MET A 52 11.51 -2.63 11.22
N LYS A 53 12.46 -2.56 10.28
CA LYS A 53 12.76 -3.67 9.35
C LYS A 53 13.08 -4.95 10.11
N LYS A 54 13.90 -4.88 11.15
CA LYS A 54 14.23 -6.04 11.98
C LYS A 54 12.99 -6.58 12.71
N VAL A 55 12.15 -5.72 13.27
CA VAL A 55 10.89 -6.13 13.93
C VAL A 55 9.96 -6.82 12.94
N CYS A 56 9.70 -6.23 11.77
CA CYS A 56 8.85 -6.83 10.74
C CYS A 56 9.39 -8.20 10.29
N MET A 57 10.69 -8.30 10.02
CA MET A 57 11.30 -9.55 9.55
C MET A 57 11.31 -10.66 10.60
N LEU A 58 11.45 -10.32 11.88
CA LEU A 58 11.52 -11.33 12.95
C LEU A 58 10.16 -11.71 13.52
N GLU A 59 9.32 -10.72 13.80
CA GLU A 59 8.08 -10.90 14.57
C GLU A 59 6.83 -11.07 13.70
N LEU A 60 6.82 -10.53 12.48
CA LEU A 60 5.67 -10.61 11.57
C LEU A 60 5.91 -11.63 10.45
N LEU A 61 7.05 -11.51 9.77
CA LEU A 61 7.39 -12.28 8.57
C LEU A 61 8.40 -13.41 8.86
N GLY A 62 8.81 -13.58 10.11
CA GLY A 62 9.78 -14.60 10.51
C GLY A 62 9.23 -16.01 10.35
N GLY A 63 10.11 -16.97 10.05
CA GLY A 63 9.70 -18.37 9.80
C GLY A 63 8.89 -18.99 10.95
N LYS A 64 9.21 -18.66 12.20
CA LYS A 64 8.46 -19.09 13.39
C LYS A 64 7.02 -18.56 13.38
N MET A 65 6.84 -17.26 13.12
CA MET A 65 5.52 -16.62 13.07
C MET A 65 4.70 -17.17 11.89
N LEU A 66 5.32 -17.31 10.71
CA LEU A 66 4.68 -17.92 9.54
C LEU A 66 4.22 -19.37 9.80
N HIS A 67 4.98 -20.13 10.59
CA HIS A 67 4.59 -21.48 10.99
C HIS A 67 3.41 -21.46 11.99
N GLN A 68 3.47 -20.60 13.01
CA GLN A 68 2.37 -20.43 13.97
C GLN A 68 1.06 -20.02 13.28
N LEU A 69 1.15 -19.20 12.24
CA LEU A 69 0.00 -18.69 11.47
C LEU A 69 -0.36 -19.58 10.27
N LEU A 70 0.26 -20.75 10.11
CA LEU A 70 -0.06 -21.67 9.02
C LEU A 70 -1.54 -22.07 9.04
N HIS A 71 -2.09 -22.30 10.23
CA HIS A 71 -3.50 -22.68 10.41
C HIS A 71 -4.45 -21.60 9.88
N VAL A 72 -4.17 -20.31 10.14
CA VAL A 72 -4.94 -19.18 9.62
C VAL A 72 -4.94 -19.20 8.08
N ARG A 73 -3.75 -19.29 7.47
CA ARG A 73 -3.62 -19.31 6.00
C ARG A 73 -4.30 -20.51 5.36
N GLN A 74 -4.34 -21.66 6.03
CA GLN A 74 -5.07 -22.83 5.55
C GLN A 74 -6.58 -22.66 5.70
N GLN A 75 -7.05 -22.08 6.81
CA GLN A 75 -8.45 -21.81 7.06
C GLN A 75 -9.03 -20.81 6.04
N GLU A 76 -8.37 -19.67 5.84
CA GLU A 76 -8.83 -18.65 4.89
C GLU A 76 -8.81 -19.18 3.45
N ARG A 77 -7.79 -19.96 3.07
CA ARG A 77 -7.76 -20.61 1.75
C ARG A 77 -8.91 -21.60 1.55
N LYS A 78 -9.24 -22.39 2.57
CA LYS A 78 -10.38 -23.33 2.51
C LYS A 78 -11.70 -22.58 2.38
N ARG A 79 -11.88 -21.46 3.10
CA ARG A 79 -13.05 -20.60 2.98
C ARG A 79 -13.18 -20.05 1.56
N PHE A 80 -12.13 -19.41 1.05
CA PHE A 80 -12.06 -18.89 -0.33
C PHE A 80 -12.43 -19.95 -1.38
N LEU A 81 -11.82 -21.14 -1.33
CA LEU A 81 -12.13 -22.21 -2.28
C LEU A 81 -13.57 -22.73 -2.15
N SER A 82 -14.07 -22.82 -0.91
CA SER A 82 -15.46 -23.24 -0.68
C SER A 82 -16.46 -22.23 -1.24
N ASP A 83 -16.19 -20.94 -1.10
CA ASP A 83 -17.11 -19.90 -1.56
C ASP A 83 -17.06 -19.77 -3.08
N LEU A 84 -15.87 -19.89 -3.68
CA LEU A 84 -15.72 -19.96 -5.13
C LEU A 84 -16.46 -21.18 -5.72
N ALA A 85 -16.37 -22.35 -5.08
CA ALA A 85 -17.08 -23.55 -5.51
C ALA A 85 -18.60 -23.38 -5.46
N LYS A 86 -19.14 -22.75 -4.40
CA LYS A 86 -20.58 -22.46 -4.29
C LYS A 86 -21.05 -21.53 -5.41
N LYS A 87 -20.32 -20.43 -5.66
CA LYS A 87 -20.64 -19.48 -6.74
C LYS A 87 -20.57 -20.15 -8.12
N GLY A 88 -19.56 -21.00 -8.34
CA GLY A 88 -19.44 -21.79 -9.56
C GLY A 88 -20.60 -22.76 -9.78
N LEU A 89 -21.04 -23.46 -8.72
CA LEU A 89 -22.22 -24.35 -8.79
C LEU A 89 -23.53 -23.58 -9.04
N ALA A 90 -23.63 -22.35 -8.55
CA ALA A 90 -24.76 -21.47 -8.80
C ALA A 90 -24.72 -20.80 -10.20
N GLY A 91 -23.61 -20.95 -10.94
CA GLY A 91 -23.43 -20.29 -12.24
C GLY A 91 -23.24 -18.78 -12.14
N GLU A 92 -22.84 -18.27 -10.97
CA GLU A 92 -22.65 -16.84 -10.73
C GLU A 92 -21.33 -16.35 -11.34
N ALA A 93 -21.35 -15.14 -11.90
CA ALA A 93 -20.12 -14.45 -12.30
C ALA A 93 -19.32 -14.04 -11.06
N VAL A 94 -18.02 -14.33 -11.07
CA VAL A 94 -17.13 -14.06 -9.93
C VAL A 94 -16.01 -13.12 -10.34
N ASP A 95 -15.85 -12.03 -9.60
CA ASP A 95 -14.66 -11.18 -9.67
C ASP A 95 -13.53 -11.82 -8.85
N ILE A 96 -12.60 -12.49 -9.56
CA ILE A 96 -11.46 -13.16 -8.92
C ILE A 96 -10.51 -12.16 -8.26
N GLY A 97 -10.40 -10.92 -8.77
CA GLY A 97 -9.55 -9.89 -8.18
C GLY A 97 -10.05 -9.49 -6.80
N ALA A 98 -11.35 -9.20 -6.69
CA ALA A 98 -12.00 -8.85 -5.43
C ALA A 98 -11.90 -10.00 -4.39
N GLU A 99 -12.12 -11.24 -4.82
CA GLU A 99 -12.03 -12.42 -3.93
C GLU A 99 -10.60 -12.67 -3.43
N LEU A 100 -9.58 -12.50 -4.27
CA LEU A 100 -8.17 -12.63 -3.89
C LEU A 100 -7.71 -11.50 -2.96
N MET A 101 -8.20 -10.29 -3.19
CA MET A 101 -7.97 -9.14 -2.30
C MET A 101 -8.56 -9.42 -0.92
N MET A 102 -9.82 -9.87 -0.86
CA MET A 102 -10.48 -10.25 0.40
C MET A 102 -9.71 -11.37 1.13
N LEU A 103 -9.26 -12.41 0.43
CA LEU A 103 -8.43 -13.47 1.01
C LEU A 103 -7.14 -12.91 1.61
N THR A 104 -6.43 -12.06 0.88
CA THR A 104 -5.16 -11.47 1.31
C THR A 104 -5.36 -10.59 2.54
N ASN A 105 -6.42 -9.78 2.54
CA ASN A 105 -6.77 -8.88 3.62
C ASN A 105 -7.14 -9.65 4.90
N ASN A 106 -7.97 -10.68 4.78
CA ASN A 106 -8.31 -11.54 5.91
C ASN A 106 -7.07 -12.21 6.50
N VAL A 107 -6.16 -12.70 5.65
CA VAL A 107 -4.90 -13.29 6.10
C VAL A 107 -4.05 -12.25 6.83
N ILE A 108 -3.82 -11.06 6.25
CA ILE A 108 -3.01 -10.00 6.87
C ILE A 108 -3.61 -9.54 8.20
N LEU A 109 -4.92 -9.28 8.24
CA LEU A 109 -5.63 -8.85 9.44
C LEU A 109 -5.51 -9.89 10.56
N MET A 110 -5.72 -11.15 10.24
CA MET A 110 -5.60 -12.24 11.21
C MET A 110 -4.17 -12.45 11.69
N MET A 111 -3.20 -12.31 10.79
CA MET A 111 -1.77 -12.41 11.12
C MET A 111 -1.30 -11.26 12.02
N THR A 112 -1.83 -10.05 11.82
CA THR A 112 -1.46 -8.85 12.58
C THR A 112 -2.20 -8.73 13.91
N MET A 113 -3.52 -9.00 13.95
CA MET A 113 -4.33 -8.92 15.17
C MET A 113 -4.16 -10.13 16.12
N ARG A 114 -3.45 -11.19 15.68
CA ARG A 114 -3.21 -12.45 16.44
C ARG A 114 -4.49 -13.10 16.99
N GLN A 115 -5.64 -12.86 16.36
CA GLN A 115 -6.94 -13.26 16.87
C GLN A 115 -7.44 -14.55 16.19
N LYS A 116 -8.22 -15.36 16.92
CA LYS A 116 -8.90 -16.55 16.38
C LYS A 116 -10.25 -16.14 15.79
N SER A 117 -10.33 -16.23 14.46
CA SER A 117 -11.53 -16.16 13.61
C SER A 117 -12.29 -14.84 13.62
N CYS A 118 -12.23 -14.11 12.49
CA CYS A 118 -13.23 -13.10 12.14
C CYS A 118 -14.54 -13.83 11.79
N SER A 119 -15.46 -13.89 12.76
CA SER A 119 -16.83 -14.37 12.55
C SER A 119 -17.85 -13.23 12.50
N GLU A 120 -17.49 -12.00 12.86
CA GLU A 120 -18.45 -10.90 13.03
C GLU A 120 -17.77 -9.56 12.70
N ARG A 121 -17.56 -9.23 11.41
CA ARG A 121 -16.99 -7.92 11.05
C ARG A 121 -17.26 -7.49 9.60
N GLY A 122 -18.50 -7.66 9.15
CA GLY A 122 -18.92 -7.22 7.80
C GLY A 122 -18.61 -5.76 7.47
N GLY A 123 -18.58 -4.87 8.48
CA GLY A 123 -18.25 -3.45 8.27
C GLY A 123 -16.74 -3.15 8.09
N GLU A 124 -15.84 -3.99 8.59
CA GLU A 124 -14.40 -3.72 8.52
C GLU A 124 -13.78 -4.12 7.19
N ALA A 125 -14.27 -5.20 6.59
CA ALA A 125 -13.83 -5.61 5.26
C ALA A 125 -14.13 -4.52 4.22
N GLU A 126 -15.31 -3.89 4.31
CA GLU A 126 -15.68 -2.80 3.40
C GLU A 126 -14.90 -1.52 3.66
N ALA A 127 -14.65 -1.17 4.93
CA ALA A 127 -13.80 -0.04 5.28
C ALA A 127 -12.36 -0.24 4.77
N LEU A 128 -11.81 -1.44 4.91
CA LEU A 128 -10.47 -1.78 4.44
C LEU A 128 -10.40 -1.72 2.91
N ARG A 129 -11.39 -2.28 2.21
CA ARG A 129 -11.49 -2.22 0.75
C ARG A 129 -11.52 -0.78 0.24
N LYS A 130 -12.31 0.09 0.88
CA LYS A 130 -12.37 1.51 0.52
C LYS A 130 -11.02 2.21 0.71
N VAL A 131 -10.34 1.94 1.83
CA VAL A 131 -8.99 2.51 2.07
C VAL A 131 -8.00 2.04 1.01
N GLU A 132 -8.07 0.77 0.58
CA GLU A 132 -7.22 0.24 -0.50
C GLU A 132 -7.52 0.90 -1.85
N GLU A 133 -8.80 1.04 -2.21
CA GLU A 133 -9.22 1.73 -3.43
C GLU A 133 -8.73 3.19 -3.45
N ASP A 134 -8.94 3.94 -2.37
CA ASP A 134 -8.48 5.33 -2.22
C ASP A 134 -6.94 5.42 -2.29
N THR A 135 -6.23 4.45 -1.71
CA THR A 135 -4.75 4.38 -1.73
C THR A 135 -4.22 4.12 -3.14
N VAL A 136 -4.81 3.15 -3.85
CA VAL A 136 -4.44 2.83 -5.24
C VAL A 136 -4.72 4.04 -6.14
N GLU A 137 -5.88 4.68 -5.98
CA GLU A 137 -6.23 5.88 -6.74
C GLU A 137 -5.24 7.03 -6.48
N LEU A 138 -4.91 7.31 -5.23
CA LEU A 138 -3.99 8.39 -4.87
C LEU A 138 -2.56 8.11 -5.36
N SER A 139 -2.09 6.86 -5.26
CA SER A 139 -0.77 6.46 -5.75
C SER A 139 -0.65 6.45 -7.28
N GLY A 140 -1.75 6.19 -7.99
CA GLY A 140 -1.82 6.17 -9.45
C GLY A 140 -2.03 7.55 -10.09
N LYS A 141 -2.44 8.56 -9.31
CA LYS A 141 -2.63 9.92 -9.82
C LYS A 141 -1.29 10.56 -10.17
N PHE A 142 -1.17 10.96 -11.44
CA PHE A 142 -0.03 11.75 -11.91
C PHE A 142 -0.06 13.13 -11.26
N ASN A 143 1.01 13.49 -10.54
CA ASN A 143 1.19 14.82 -10.00
C ASN A 143 2.40 15.51 -10.64
N VAL A 144 2.16 16.66 -11.28
CA VAL A 144 3.21 17.44 -11.96
C VAL A 144 4.27 17.92 -10.97
N SER A 145 3.90 18.19 -9.72
CA SER A 145 4.84 18.66 -8.69
C SER A 145 5.89 17.61 -8.30
N ASP A 146 5.64 16.33 -8.59
CA ASP A 146 6.62 15.26 -8.35
C ASP A 146 7.80 15.34 -9.33
N PHE A 147 7.60 15.96 -10.51
CA PHE A 147 8.63 16.13 -11.54
C PHE A 147 9.20 17.54 -11.57
N LEU A 148 8.37 18.54 -11.25
CA LEU A 148 8.72 19.95 -11.32
C LEU A 148 8.71 20.54 -9.90
N TRP A 149 9.89 20.59 -9.29
CA TRP A 149 10.06 20.98 -7.88
C TRP A 149 9.49 22.36 -7.53
N PHE A 150 9.46 23.31 -8.48
CA PHE A 150 8.90 24.65 -8.27
C PHE A 150 7.35 24.67 -8.29
N MET A 151 6.70 23.57 -8.65
CA MET A 151 5.23 23.43 -8.65
C MET A 151 4.70 22.79 -7.36
N LYS A 152 5.56 22.52 -6.35
CA LYS A 152 5.20 21.91 -5.06
C LYS A 152 4.22 22.71 -4.17
N GLY A 153 3.82 23.92 -4.57
CA GLY A 153 2.80 24.72 -3.89
C GLY A 153 1.59 25.07 -4.75
N VAL A 154 1.49 24.51 -5.96
CA VAL A 154 0.48 24.87 -6.95
C VAL A 154 -0.58 23.78 -6.99
N ASP A 155 -1.74 24.06 -6.40
CA ASP A 155 -2.83 23.10 -6.26
C ASP A 155 -3.68 23.09 -7.56
N PHE A 156 -3.22 22.37 -8.58
CA PHE A 156 -3.83 22.37 -9.93
C PHE A 156 -5.34 22.06 -9.97
N PRO A 157 -5.88 21.12 -9.16
CA PRO A 157 -7.31 20.86 -9.12
C PRO A 157 -8.11 22.06 -8.60
N GLN A 158 -7.60 22.75 -7.57
CA GLN A 158 -8.19 23.99 -7.04
C GLN A 158 -8.12 25.11 -8.08
N ILE A 159 -6.97 25.29 -8.74
CA ILE A 159 -6.77 26.33 -9.74
C ILE A 159 -7.67 26.11 -10.96
N PHE A 160 -7.82 24.86 -11.43
CA PHE A 160 -8.72 24.53 -12.52
C PHE A 160 -10.19 24.79 -12.15
N LEU A 161 -10.61 24.45 -10.92
CA LEU A 161 -11.94 24.80 -10.39
C LEU A 161 -12.13 26.31 -10.24
N MET A 162 -11.09 27.05 -9.87
CA MET A 162 -11.10 28.51 -9.69
C MET A 162 -11.13 29.25 -11.04
N MET A 163 -10.46 28.71 -12.07
CA MET A 163 -10.55 29.17 -13.46
C MET A 163 -11.92 28.84 -14.08
N SER A 164 -12.49 27.66 -13.82
CA SER A 164 -13.85 27.28 -14.20
C SER A 164 -14.92 28.16 -13.56
N ARG A 165 -14.66 28.65 -12.34
CA ARG A 165 -15.52 29.58 -11.58
C ARG A 165 -15.29 31.06 -11.89
N GLY A 166 -14.40 31.40 -12.83
CA GLY A 166 -14.20 32.77 -13.31
C GLY A 166 -13.57 33.76 -12.32
N ASN A 167 -12.99 33.30 -11.20
CA ASN A 167 -12.36 34.19 -10.22
C ASN A 167 -10.83 34.15 -10.35
N ALA A 168 -10.32 34.77 -11.42
CA ALA A 168 -8.90 35.04 -11.59
C ALA A 168 -8.51 36.37 -10.93
N HIS A 169 -8.38 36.38 -9.60
CA HIS A 169 -7.57 37.39 -8.92
C HIS A 169 -6.32 36.70 -8.36
N PHE A 170 -5.24 36.80 -9.13
CA PHE A 170 -3.89 36.52 -8.67
C PHE A 170 -3.57 37.47 -7.51
N VAL A 171 -3.32 36.91 -6.32
CA VAL A 171 -2.55 37.60 -5.28
C VAL A 171 -1.34 36.74 -4.99
N LEU A 172 -0.21 37.12 -5.60
CA LEU A 172 1.12 36.66 -5.23
C LEU A 172 1.57 37.47 -4.01
N LEU A 173 1.74 36.81 -2.86
CA LEU A 173 2.73 37.13 -1.83
C LEU A 173 3.16 35.82 -1.16
#